data_AF-Q3JW43-F1
#
_entry.id   AF-Q3JW43-F1
#
_cell.length_a   1.000
_cell.length_b   1.000
_cell.length_c   1.000
_cell.angle_alpha   90.00
_cell.angle_beta   90.00
_cell.angle_gamma   90.00
#
_symmetry.space_group_name_H-M   'P 1'
#
loop_
_entity.id
_entity.type
_entity.pdbx_description
1 polymer ?
#
loop_
_entity_poly.entity_id
_entity_poly.type
_entity_poly.pdbx_seq_one_letter_code
_entity_poly.pdbx_strand_id
1 'polypeptide(L)'
;MSSDIVESRIVLVPVTRAYATYTSFSLHLLGTFHVYAEGEKPLTIRNPHLTPQMWYPPGGLAVVGVVGRPRLGPITSYRTPVYSYQGQYQDTIYVQGANGIVTVKVRLLKDEEAESFLDTLDAAA
;
A
#
# COMPACT_ATOMS: atom_id res chain seq x y z
N MET A 1 7.72 -34.46 19.90
CA MET A 1 8.25 -33.46 18.95
C MET A 1 7.16 -32.44 18.71
N SER A 2 7.26 -31.26 19.32
CA SER A 2 6.29 -30.18 19.15
C SER A 2 6.46 -29.62 17.74
N SER A 3 5.46 -29.78 16.88
CA SER A 3 5.36 -29.00 15.66
C SER A 3 4.96 -27.60 16.10
N ASP A 4 5.93 -26.73 16.28
CA ASP A 4 5.69 -25.30 16.49
C ASP A 4 5.08 -24.76 15.19
N ILE A 5 3.75 -24.89 15.09
CA ILE A 5 2.94 -24.17 14.12
C ILE A 5 3.11 -22.71 14.51
N VAL A 6 4.06 -22.04 13.86
CA VAL A 6 4.17 -20.59 13.91
C VAL A 6 2.88 -20.08 13.29
N GLU A 7 1.90 -19.72 14.13
CA GLU A 7 0.70 -19.03 13.69
C GLU A 7 1.14 -17.84 12.84
N SER A 8 0.67 -17.81 11.60
CA SER A 8 0.86 -16.69 10.70
C SER A 8 0.17 -15.46 11.29
N ARG A 9 0.95 -14.60 11.96
CA ARG A 9 0.46 -13.33 12.52
C ARG A 9 0.56 -12.24 11.47
N ILE A 10 -0.55 -11.56 11.23
CA ILE A 10 -0.59 -10.33 10.42
C ILE A 10 -0.02 -9.20 11.28
N VAL A 11 0.97 -8.48 10.77
CA VAL A 11 1.63 -7.37 11.46
C VAL A 11 1.73 -6.16 10.54
N LEU A 12 1.83 -4.97 11.14
CA LEU A 12 2.16 -3.76 10.40
C LEU A 12 3.61 -3.86 9.88
N VAL A 13 3.83 -3.28 8.69
CA VAL A 13 5.16 -3.21 8.05
C VAL A 13 5.66 -1.76 8.07
N PRO A 14 6.95 -1.48 8.34
CA PRO A 14 7.48 -0.13 8.28
C PRO A 14 7.38 0.46 6.88
N VAL A 15 6.83 1.68 6.75
CA VAL A 15 6.62 2.37 5.46
C VAL A 15 7.59 3.55 5.37
N THR A 16 8.41 3.60 4.32
CA THR A 16 9.26 4.78 4.06
C THR A 16 8.55 5.79 3.17
N ARG A 17 7.77 5.31 2.18
CA ARG A 17 7.02 6.15 1.24
C ARG A 17 5.72 5.48 0.83
N ALA A 18 4.74 6.28 0.45
CA ALA A 18 3.53 5.80 -0.20
C ALA A 18 3.09 6.81 -1.26
N TYR A 19 2.39 6.31 -2.26
CA TYR A 19 1.97 7.08 -3.42
C TYR A 19 0.50 6.80 -3.69
N ALA A 20 -0.23 7.86 -4.01
CA ALA A 20 -1.64 7.79 -4.33
C ALA A 20 -1.92 8.61 -5.58
N THR A 21 -2.59 8.00 -6.54
CA THR A 21 -3.15 8.68 -7.70
C THR A 21 -4.66 8.52 -7.72
N TYR A 22 -5.32 9.46 -8.38
CA TYR A 22 -6.77 9.46 -8.54
C TYR A 22 -7.12 9.66 -10.00
N THR A 23 -7.93 8.74 -10.53
CA THR A 23 -8.47 8.79 -11.88
C THR A 23 -9.96 9.05 -11.79
N SER A 24 -10.43 10.17 -12.35
CA SER A 24 -11.84 10.58 -12.29
C SER A 24 -12.65 9.94 -13.42
N PHE A 25 -13.90 9.56 -13.16
CA PHE A 25 -14.80 9.02 -14.19
C PHE A 25 -15.74 10.07 -14.81
N SER A 26 -15.89 11.26 -14.20
CA SER A 26 -16.74 12.36 -14.71
C SER A 26 -16.58 13.64 -13.87
N LEU A 27 -17.25 14.73 -14.30
CA LEU A 27 -17.35 16.03 -13.61
C LEU A 27 -17.79 15.98 -12.13
N HIS A 28 -18.28 14.85 -11.62
CA HIS A 28 -18.84 14.70 -10.27
C HIS A 28 -17.83 14.24 -9.20
N LEU A 29 -16.52 14.30 -9.45
CA LEU A 29 -15.47 13.99 -8.47
C LEU A 29 -15.59 12.58 -7.83
N LEU A 30 -16.21 11.64 -8.56
CA LEU A 30 -16.16 10.20 -8.29
C LEU A 30 -15.14 9.56 -9.24
N GLY A 31 -14.40 8.59 -8.72
CA GLY A 31 -13.18 8.11 -9.35
C GLY A 31 -12.57 6.95 -8.58
N THR A 32 -11.40 6.53 -9.03
CA THR A 32 -10.64 5.43 -8.44
C THR A 32 -9.33 5.94 -7.90
N PHE A 33 -9.04 5.62 -6.65
CA PHE A 33 -7.72 5.76 -6.07
C PHE A 33 -6.87 4.55 -6.44
N HIS A 34 -5.62 4.79 -6.79
CA HIS A 34 -4.59 3.76 -6.93
C HIS A 34 -3.48 4.07 -5.94
N VAL A 35 -3.22 3.13 -5.01
CA VAL A 35 -2.28 3.35 -3.91
C VAL A 35 -1.28 2.22 -3.83
N TYR A 36 -0.01 2.56 -3.63
CA TYR A 36 1.02 1.59 -3.25
C TYR A 36 1.96 2.20 -2.21
N ALA A 37 2.64 1.33 -1.47
CA ALA A 37 3.60 1.71 -0.44
C ALA A 37 4.93 1.01 -0.63
N GLU A 38 5.99 1.67 -0.19
CA GLU A 38 7.36 1.21 -0.23
C GLU A 38 7.98 1.32 1.16
N GLY A 39 8.94 0.45 1.43
CA GLY A 39 9.63 0.41 2.72
C GLY A 39 10.82 -0.52 2.71
N GLU A 40 11.55 -0.52 3.82
CA GLU A 40 12.51 -1.60 4.09
C GLU A 40 11.73 -2.84 4.54
N LYS A 41 12.09 -4.00 3.99
CA LYS A 41 11.45 -5.27 4.31
C LYS A 41 12.30 -6.03 5.33
N PRO A 42 11.86 -6.15 6.58
CA PRO A 42 12.51 -7.04 7.53
C PRO A 42 12.50 -8.48 7.02
N LEU A 43 13.57 -9.23 7.28
CA LEU A 43 13.76 -10.62 6.82
C LEU A 43 12.66 -11.60 7.26
N THR A 44 11.88 -11.20 8.25
CA THR A 44 10.79 -11.97 8.85
C THR A 44 9.42 -11.65 8.27
N ILE A 45 9.26 -10.59 7.46
CA ILE A 45 7.96 -10.18 6.93
C ILE A 45 7.79 -10.66 5.49
N ARG A 46 6.65 -11.31 5.21
CA ARG A 46 6.28 -11.81 3.88
C ARG A 46 5.01 -11.12 3.38
N ASN A 47 4.88 -11.08 2.05
CA ASN A 47 3.68 -10.61 1.34
C ASN A 47 3.13 -9.27 1.86
N PRO A 48 3.94 -8.18 1.87
CA PRO A 48 3.45 -6.87 2.25
C PRO A 48 2.36 -6.41 1.27
N HIS A 49 1.20 -6.01 1.79
CA HIS A 49 0.06 -5.53 1.00
C HIS A 49 -0.70 -4.44 1.76
N LEU A 50 -1.47 -3.64 1.02
CA LEU A 50 -2.35 -2.64 1.59
C LEU A 50 -3.70 -3.28 1.95
N THR A 51 -4.23 -2.92 3.12
CA THR A 51 -5.56 -3.31 3.58
C THR A 51 -6.35 -2.10 4.07
N PRO A 52 -7.66 -2.00 3.78
CA PRO A 52 -8.51 -0.95 4.34
C PRO A 52 -8.54 -0.97 5.86
N GLN A 53 -8.48 0.22 6.47
CA GLN A 53 -8.73 0.39 7.90
C GLN A 53 -10.03 1.12 8.17
N MET A 54 -10.96 0.44 8.84
CA MET A 54 -12.27 0.99 9.20
C MET A 54 -12.22 2.06 10.31
N TRP A 55 -11.09 2.18 11.03
CA TRP A 55 -10.96 3.06 12.21
C TRP A 55 -10.25 4.39 11.91
N TYR A 56 -9.82 4.61 10.66
CA TYR A 56 -9.19 5.85 10.19
C TYR A 56 -10.21 6.74 9.45
N PRO A 57 -9.90 8.03 9.23
CA PRO A 57 -10.67 8.87 8.31
C PRO A 57 -10.91 8.16 6.97
N PRO A 58 -11.98 8.50 6.23
CA PRO A 58 -12.34 7.81 4.99
C PRO A 58 -11.14 7.77 4.04
N GLY A 59 -10.68 6.57 3.65
CA GLY A 59 -9.51 6.37 2.79
C GLY A 59 -8.21 5.93 3.50
N GLY A 60 -8.27 5.63 4.80
CA GLY A 60 -7.14 5.06 5.54
C GLY A 60 -6.80 3.63 5.11
N LEU A 61 -5.55 3.40 4.72
CA LEU A 61 -4.99 2.09 4.43
C LEU A 61 -3.90 1.74 5.44
N ALA A 62 -3.68 0.45 5.68
CA ALA A 62 -2.51 -0.02 6.41
C ALA A 62 -1.68 -0.96 5.55
N VAL A 63 -0.36 -0.87 5.71
CA VAL A 63 0.56 -1.84 5.12
C VAL A 63 0.76 -2.96 6.12
N VAL A 64 0.28 -4.14 5.74
CA VAL A 64 0.38 -5.35 6.56
C VAL A 64 1.17 -6.41 5.84
N GLY A 65 1.81 -7.28 6.61
CA GLY A 65 2.52 -8.45 6.11
C GLY A 65 2.35 -9.61 7.08
N VAL A 66 2.79 -10.79 6.64
CA VAL A 66 2.72 -12.02 7.44
C VAL A 66 4.09 -12.28 8.06
N VAL A 67 4.14 -12.45 9.38
CA VAL A 67 5.35 -12.92 10.06
C VAL A 67 5.63 -14.34 9.62
N GLY A 68 6.83 -14.56 9.07
CA GLY A 68 7.36 -15.85 8.70
C GLY A 68 8.76 -16.06 9.28
N ARG A 69 9.30 -17.26 9.04
CA ARG A 69 10.69 -17.57 9.45
C ARG A 69 11.66 -16.56 8.80
N PRO A 70 12.64 -16.04 9.55
CA PRO A 70 13.70 -15.21 9.00
C PRO A 70 14.32 -15.91 7.80
N ARG A 71 14.35 -15.24 6.65
CA ARG A 71 15.19 -15.70 5.54
C ARG A 71 16.56 -15.07 5.71
N LEU A 72 17.63 -15.87 5.70
CA LEU A 72 18.99 -15.34 5.60
C LEU A 72 19.15 -14.73 4.21
N GLY A 73 19.43 -13.43 4.15
CA GLY A 73 19.59 -12.67 2.92
C GLY A 73 19.78 -11.18 3.23
N PRO A 74 20.19 -10.36 2.25
CA PRO A 74 20.26 -8.91 2.45
C PRO A 74 18.85 -8.37 2.77
N ILE A 75 18.76 -7.37 3.64
CA ILE A 75 17.53 -6.59 3.84
C ILE A 75 17.14 -6.05 2.47
N THR A 76 15.98 -6.46 1.96
CA THR A 76 15.47 -5.95 0.69
C THR A 76 14.50 -4.81 0.95
N SER A 77 14.37 -3.88 0.01
CA SER A 77 13.19 -3.03 -0.01
C SER A 77 11.97 -3.85 -0.43
N TYR A 78 10.78 -3.34 -0.13
CA TYR A 78 9.54 -3.83 -0.74
C TYR A 78 8.79 -2.70 -1.41
N ARG A 79 7.96 -3.10 -2.36
CA ARG A 79 6.84 -2.34 -2.89
C ARG A 79 5.59 -3.21 -2.77
N THR A 80 4.49 -2.67 -2.25
CA THR A 80 3.23 -3.40 -2.22
C THR A 80 2.64 -3.48 -3.63
N PRO A 81 1.83 -4.50 -3.93
CA PRO A 81 0.90 -4.41 -5.05
C PRO A 81 0.04 -3.14 -4.97
N VAL A 82 -0.40 -2.64 -6.11
CA VAL A 82 -1.31 -1.50 -6.17
C VAL A 82 -2.67 -1.92 -5.62
N TYR A 83 -3.17 -1.19 -4.63
CA TYR A 83 -4.52 -1.31 -4.11
C TYR A 83 -5.40 -0.24 -4.72
N SER A 84 -6.49 -0.66 -5.36
CA SER A 84 -7.42 0.24 -6.06
C SER A 84 -8.80 0.22 -5.40
N TYR A 85 -9.39 1.40 -5.17
CA TYR A 85 -10.73 1.51 -4.62
C TYR A 85 -11.46 2.77 -5.12
N GLN A 86 -12.79 2.69 -5.17
CA GLN A 86 -13.64 3.81 -5.59
C GLN A 86 -13.91 4.77 -4.43
N GLY A 87 -13.92 6.06 -4.72
CA GLY A 87 -14.24 7.08 -3.72
C GLY A 87 -14.39 8.48 -4.30
N GLN A 88 -14.87 9.39 -3.45
CA GLN A 88 -14.82 10.82 -3.75
C GLN A 88 -13.39 11.32 -3.68
N TYR A 89 -13.04 12.27 -4.55
CA TYR A 89 -11.70 12.87 -4.54
C TYR A 89 -11.38 13.47 -3.16
N GLN A 90 -10.18 13.16 -2.69
CA GLN A 90 -9.54 13.77 -1.53
C GLN A 90 -8.14 14.19 -1.96
N ASP A 91 -7.68 15.33 -1.46
CA ASP A 91 -6.32 15.83 -1.74
C ASP A 91 -5.23 15.02 -1.02
N THR A 92 -5.63 14.31 0.04
CA THR A 92 -4.75 13.53 0.91
C THR A 92 -5.42 12.22 1.34
N ILE A 93 -4.61 11.18 1.50
CA ILE A 93 -5.00 9.92 2.17
C ILE A 93 -3.95 9.54 3.22
N TYR A 94 -4.26 8.52 4.03
CA TYR A 94 -3.42 8.09 5.15
C TYR A 94 -3.02 6.63 4.98
N VAL A 95 -1.71 6.35 5.09
CA VAL A 95 -1.15 5.01 5.06
C VAL A 95 -0.47 4.71 6.39
N GLN A 96 -0.99 3.76 7.16
CA GLN A 96 -0.41 3.32 8.42
C GLN A 96 0.63 2.21 8.19
N GLY A 97 1.85 2.45 8.65
CA GLY A 97 2.91 1.45 8.80
C GLY A 97 3.23 1.18 10.26
N ALA A 98 4.21 0.30 10.50
CA ALA A 98 4.71 0.00 11.85
C ALA A 98 5.41 1.20 12.51
N ASN A 99 5.89 2.15 11.70
CA ASN A 99 6.55 3.38 12.11
C ASN A 99 5.61 4.59 12.27
N GLY A 100 4.29 4.38 12.16
CA GLY A 100 3.28 5.43 12.28
C GLY A 100 2.49 5.66 11.00
N ILE A 101 1.87 6.84 10.90
CA ILE A 101 1.00 7.21 9.78
C ILE A 101 1.78 8.09 8.81
N VAL A 102 1.73 7.73 7.53
CA VAL A 102 2.23 8.52 6.41
C VAL A 102 1.05 9.22 5.74
N THR A 103 1.07 10.55 5.72
CA THR A 103 0.13 11.36 4.93
C THR A 103 0.61 11.41 3.47
N VAL A 104 -0.27 11.04 2.55
CA VAL A 104 0.05 10.92 1.13
C VAL A 104 -0.76 11.94 0.35
N LYS A 105 -0.10 12.83 -0.40
CA LYS A 105 -0.78 13.72 -1.35
C LYS A 105 -1.25 12.92 -2.56
N VAL A 106 -2.51 13.12 -2.92
CA VAL A 106 -3.14 12.44 -4.05
C VAL A 106 -2.88 13.24 -5.31
N ARG A 107 -2.26 12.60 -6.30
CA ARG A 107 -2.09 13.20 -7.63
C ARG A 107 -3.32 12.89 -8.47
N LEU A 108 -4.03 13.94 -8.89
CA LEU A 108 -5.09 13.83 -9.89
C LEU A 108 -4.44 13.57 -11.25
N LEU A 109 -4.79 12.45 -11.89
CA LEU A 109 -4.36 12.14 -13.24
C LEU A 109 -5.48 12.50 -14.22
N LYS A 110 -5.09 13.04 -15.38
CA LYS A 110 -5.97 13.11 -16.55
C LYS A 110 -5.99 11.74 -17.22
N ASP A 111 -7.07 11.41 -17.93
CA ASP A 111 -7.28 10.07 -18.51
C ASP A 111 -6.07 9.53 -19.31
N GLU A 112 -5.43 10.38 -20.13
CA GLU A 112 -4.24 10.02 -20.92
C GLU A 112 -2.99 9.75 -20.07
N GLU A 113 -2.86 10.38 -18.90
CA GLU A 113 -1.74 10.17 -17.96
C GLU A 113 -1.98 8.94 -17.07
N ALA A 114 -3.23 8.52 -16.88
CA ALA A 114 -3.59 7.38 -16.04
C ALA A 114 -3.14 6.05 -16.66
N GLU A 115 -3.37 5.84 -17.96
CA GLU A 115 -2.95 4.62 -18.66
C GLU A 115 -1.42 4.46 -18.64
N SER A 116 -0.67 5.51 -18.99
CA SER A 116 0.79 5.49 -18.98
C SER A 116 1.40 5.30 -17.58
N PHE A 117 0.77 5.86 -16.54
CA PHE A 117 1.25 5.71 -15.17
C PHE A 117 1.02 4.28 -14.66
N LEU A 118 -0.15 3.68 -14.93
CA LEU A 118 -0.44 2.30 -14.53
C LEU A 118 0.51 1.31 -15.21
N ASP A 119 0.81 1.50 -16.50
CA ASP A 119 1.80 0.69 -17.23
C ASP A 119 3.20 0.78 -16.61
N THR A 120 3.58 1.99 -16.16
CA THR A 120 4.87 2.20 -15.47
C THR A 120 4.89 1.53 -14.09
N LEU A 121 3.74 1.48 -13.42
CA LEU A 121 3.62 0.86 -12.10
C LEU A 121 3.70 -0.66 -12.17
N ASP A 122 3.11 -1.28 -13.20
CA ASP A 122 3.14 -2.74 -13.41
C ASP A 122 4.49 -3.23 -13.97
N ALA A 123 5.17 -2.41 -14.78
CA ALA A 123 6.50 -2.76 -15.31
C ALA A 123 7.62 -2.74 -14.26
N ALA A 124 7.39 -2.14 -13.09
CA ALA A 124 8.34 -2.01 -11.99
C ALA A 124 8.02 -2.91 -10.77
N ALA A 125 7.16 -3.93 -10.95
CA ALA A 125 6.84 -4.97 -9.97
C ALA A 125 7.58 -6.28 -10.29
#